data_AF-A0A9E7F5A0-F1
#
_entry.id   AF-A0A9E7F5A0-F1
#
_cell.length_a   1.000
_cell.length_b   1.000
_cell.length_c   1.000
_cell.angle_alpha   90.00
_cell.angle_beta   90.00
_cell.angle_gamma   90.00
#
_symmetry.space_group_name_H-M   'P 1'
#
loop_
_entity.id
_entity.type
_entity.pdbx_description
1 polymer ?
#
loop_
_entity_poly.entity_id
_entity_poly.type
_entity_poly.pdbx_seq_one_letter_code
_entity_poly.pdbx_strand_id
1 'polypeptide(L)' 'MDSFDAGEVVKQLPCKHMFHKKCILPWLDSHNSCPLCRSELP' A
#
# COMPACT_ATOMS: atom_id res chain seq x y z
N MET A 1 -22.92 1.28 -16.91
CA MET A 1 -21.53 0.87 -17.19
C MET A 1 -20.68 2.05 -16.78
N ASP A 2 -19.97 2.05 -15.67
CA ASP A 2 -19.41 0.92 -14.92
C ASP A 2 -19.57 1.14 -13.42
N SER A 3 -19.79 0.02 -12.73
CA SER A 3 -20.06 -0.07 -11.30
C SER A 3 -18.98 0.64 -10.48
N PHE A 4 -19.42 1.32 -9.43
CA PHE A 4 -18.54 1.82 -8.38
C PHE A 4 -17.71 0.66 -7.81
N ASP A 5 -16.46 0.49 -8.26
CA ASP A 5 -15.49 -0.40 -7.62
C ASP A 5 -15.02 0.26 -6.31
N ALA A 6 -15.89 0.20 -5.30
CA ALA A 6 -15.62 0.51 -3.90
C ALA A 6 -14.67 -0.54 -3.28
N GLY A 7 -13.61 -0.89 -4.01
CA GLY A 7 -12.78 -2.06 -3.78
C GLY A 7 -11.35 -1.91 -4.28
N GLU A 8 -10.86 -0.69 -4.50
CA GLU A 8 -9.40 -0.51 -4.61
C GLU A 8 -8.76 -0.98 -3.30
N VAL A 9 -8.22 -2.20 -3.32
CA VAL A 9 -7.69 -2.86 -2.14
C VAL A 9 -6.47 -2.10 -1.67
N VAL A 10 -6.67 -1.14 -0.77
CA VAL A 10 -5.60 -0.39 -0.13
C VAL A 10 -5.10 -1.16 1.08
N LYS A 11 -3.78 -1.29 1.18
CA LYS A 11 -3.09 -1.80 2.36
C LYS A 11 -2.70 -0.58 3.20
N GLN A 12 -3.23 -0.52 4.41
CA GLN A 12 -2.74 0.41 5.41
C GLN A 12 -1.49 -0.17 6.07
N LEU A 13 -0.42 0.61 6.05
CA LEU A 13 0.83 0.31 6.75
C LEU A 13 0.71 0.71 8.24
N PRO A 14 1.53 0.13 9.14
CA PRO A 14 1.61 0.51 10.55
C PRO A 14 1.97 1.99 10.78
N CYS A 15 2.63 2.62 9.81
CA CYS A 15 2.87 4.07 9.81
C CYS A 15 1.64 4.92 9.42
N LYS A 16 0.45 4.31 9.35
CA LYS A 16 -0.85 4.89 8.96
C LYS A 16 -0.98 5.35 7.51
N HIS A 17 -0.02 5.04 6.65
CA HIS A 17 -0.10 5.33 5.22
C HIS A 17 -0.89 4.25 4.48
N MET A 18 -1.74 4.66 3.55
CA MET A 18 -2.56 3.77 2.73
C MET A 18 -2.02 3.75 1.31
N PHE A 19 -1.73 2.57 0.80
CA PHE A 19 -1.26 2.38 -0.57
C PHE A 19 -2.06 1.28 -1.25
N HIS A 20 -2.24 1.36 -2.56
CA HIS A 20 -2.86 0.27 -3.31
C HIS A 20 -2.04 -1.01 -3.14
N LYS A 21 -2.68 -2.14 -2.82
CA LYS A 21 -2.01 -3.45 -2.79
C LYS A 21 -1.19 -3.69 -4.05
N LYS A 22 -1.75 -3.39 -5.22
CA LYS A 22 -1.04 -3.56 -6.52
C LYS A 22 0.28 -2.77 -6.61
N CYS A 23 0.37 -1.61 -5.95
CA CYS A 23 1.55 -0.75 -5.99
C CYS A 23 2.52 -1.05 -4.84
N ILE A 24 1.98 -1.31 -3.64
CA ILE A 24 2.79 -1.54 -2.43
C ILE A 24 3.32 -2.96 -2.34
N LEU A 25 2.64 -3.97 -2.88
CA LEU A 25 3.15 -5.35 -2.90
C LEU A 25 4.51 -5.48 -3.61
N PRO A 26 4.68 -5.03 -4.86
CA PRO A 26 5.99 -5.10 -5.52
C PRO A 26 7.02 -4.17 -4.88
N TRP A 27 6.59 -3.06 -4.27
CA TRP A 27 7.49 -2.21 -3.50
C TRP A 27 8.02 -2.93 -2.27
N LEU A 28 7.17 -3.58 -1.48
CA LEU A 28 7.56 -4.32 -0.27
C LEU A 28 8.43 -5.55 -0.57
N ASP A 29 8.24 -6.15 -1.75
CA ASP A 29 9.10 -7.24 -2.23
C ASP A 29 10.57 -6.80 -2.36
N SER A 30 10.82 -5.56 -2.81
CA SER A 30 12.17 -5.01 -2.95
C SER A 30 12.63 -4.15 -1.76
N HIS A 31 11.69 -3.45 -1.13
CA HIS A 31 11.90 -2.45 -0.08
C HIS A 31 10.76 -2.54 0.93
N ASN A 32 10.99 -3.28 2.02
CA ASN A 32 10.02 -3.49 3.10
C ASN A 32 9.84 -2.24 4.00
N SER A 33 9.84 -1.05 3.41
CA SER A 33 9.76 0.24 4.08
C SER A 33 8.74 1.15 3.42
N CYS A 34 8.15 2.07 4.17
CA CYS A 34 7.15 2.99 3.66
C CYS A 34 7.79 4.02 2.71
N PRO A 35 7.29 4.21 1.47
CA PRO A 35 7.86 5.18 0.54
C PRO A 35 7.64 6.65 0.95
N LEU A 36 6.66 6.95 1.81
CA LEU A 36 6.41 8.33 2.29
C LEU A 36 7.28 8.70 3.49
N CYS A 37 7.28 7.86 4.52
CA CYS A 37 7.93 8.19 5.80
C CYS A 37 9.19 7.37 6.07
N ARG A 38 9.58 6.46 5.18
CA ARG A 38 10.67 5.50 5.35
C ARG A 38 10.58 4.65 6.63
N SER A 39 9.39 4.51 7.21
CA SER A 39 9.18 3.57 8.32
C SER A 39 9.32 2.15 7.80
N GLU A 40 10.29 1.44 8.33
CA GLU A 40 10.47 0.01 8.10
C GLU A 40 9.32 -0.76 8.72
N LEU A 41 8.77 -1.72 7.98
CA LEU A 41 7.74 -2.60 8.51
C LEU A 41 8.43 -3.64 9.40
N PRO A 42 7.92 -3.89 10.63
CA PRO A 42 8.44 -4.94 11.51
C PRO A 42 8.16 -6.34 10.96
#